data_AF-A0A8K0I4C2-F1
#
_entry.id   AF-A0A8K0I4C2-F1
#
_cell.length_a   1.000
_cell.length_b   1.000
_cell.length_c   1.000
_cell.angle_alpha   90.00
_cell.angle_beta   90.00
_cell.angle_gamma   90.00
#
_symmetry.space_group_name_H-M   'P 1'
#
loop_
_entity.id
_entity.type
_entity.pdbx_description
1 polymer ?
#
loop_
_entity_poly.entity_id
_entity_poly.type
_entity_poly.pdbx_seq_one_letter_code
_entity_poly.pdbx_strand_id
1 'polypeptide(L)'
;MDVSLSGILSYIEATAVEKLKNNECIPADLCYSLQETVFAMLVEITEQAMAHCDKKDILVVGCIGSNERLQEMMRTMCSERGGRLFATDDRYCVNNGALIAYTGLLAFAIFVTTPEVLN
;
A
#
# COMPACT_ATOMS: atom_id res chain seq x y z
N MET A 1 3.97 -12.99 -6.74
CA MET A 1 2.97 -12.55 -5.74
C MET A 1 2.53 -11.20 -6.23
N ASP A 2 1.46 -11.18 -7.01
CA ASP A 2 1.13 -10.08 -7.92
C ASP A 2 -0.36 -9.75 -7.80
N VAL A 3 -0.71 -8.49 -8.02
CA VAL A 3 -2.10 -8.00 -7.95
C VAL A 3 -2.43 -7.24 -9.23
N SER A 4 -3.62 -7.45 -9.77
CA SER A 4 -4.18 -6.65 -10.86
C SER A 4 -5.49 -6.00 -10.41
N LEU A 5 -5.55 -4.68 -10.50
CA LEU A 5 -6.70 -3.88 -10.04
C LEU A 5 -7.56 -3.35 -11.19
N SER A 6 -7.12 -3.49 -12.44
CA SER A 6 -7.83 -2.93 -13.61
C SER A 6 -9.23 -3.50 -13.79
N GLY A 7 -9.39 -4.81 -13.62
CA GLY A 7 -10.69 -5.47 -13.70
C GLY A 7 -11.66 -5.00 -12.61
N ILE A 8 -11.17 -4.80 -11.38
CA ILE A 8 -11.97 -4.29 -10.26
C ILE A 8 -12.42 -2.86 -10.55
N LEU A 9 -11.52 -2.02 -11.09
CA LEU A 9 -11.84 -0.65 -11.47
C LEU A 9 -12.94 -0.61 -12.55
N SER A 10 -12.77 -1.34 -13.65
CA SER A 10 -13.77 -1.35 -14.73
C SER A 10 -15.12 -1.90 -14.26
N TYR A 11 -15.12 -2.91 -13.38
CA TYR A 11 -16.34 -3.45 -12.80
C TYR A 11 -17.08 -2.43 -11.93
N ILE A 12 -16.35 -1.74 -11.04
CA ILE A 12 -16.99 -0.78 -10.13
C ILE A 12 -17.46 0.47 -10.87
N GLU A 13 -16.75 0.93 -11.90
CA GLU A 13 -17.19 2.04 -12.75
C GLU A 13 -18.53 1.74 -13.44
N ALA A 14 -18.66 0.55 -14.03
CA ALA A 14 -19.90 0.12 -14.68
C ALA A 14 -21.04 -0.05 -13.66
N THR A 15 -20.76 -0.73 -12.55
CA THR A 15 -21.77 -1.11 -11.55
C THR A 15 -22.23 0.09 -10.71
N ALA A 16 -21.34 1.02 -10.38
CA ALA A 16 -21.68 2.20 -9.58
C ALA A 16 -22.74 3.06 -10.26
N VAL A 17 -22.66 3.25 -11.58
CA VAL A 17 -23.64 4.05 -12.32
C VAL A 17 -25.04 3.46 -12.21
N GLU A 18 -25.17 2.14 -12.34
CA GLU A 18 -26.47 1.45 -12.26
C GLU A 18 -27.01 1.44 -10.83
N LYS A 19 -26.20 0.98 -9.86
CA LYS A 19 -26.63 0.83 -8.46
C LYS A 19 -26.98 2.16 -7.80
N LEU A 20 -26.22 3.21 -8.08
CA LEU A 20 -26.50 4.55 -7.53
C LEU A 20 -27.76 5.16 -8.16
N LYS A 21 -28.01 4.94 -9.46
CA LYS A 21 -29.25 5.39 -10.11
C LYS A 21 -30.49 4.68 -9.57
N ASN A 22 -30.36 3.39 -9.27
CA ASN A 22 -31.45 2.57 -8.76
C ASN A 22 -31.65 2.70 -7.24
N ASN A 23 -30.83 3.51 -6.54
CA ASN A 23 -30.80 3.61 -5.07
C ASN A 23 -30.60 2.25 -4.36
N GLU A 24 -29.85 1.33 -4.98
CA GLU A 24 -29.51 0.02 -4.38
C GLU A 24 -28.43 0.12 -3.32
N CYS A 25 -27.60 1.15 -3.38
CA CYS A 25 -26.58 1.47 -2.39
C CYS A 25 -26.28 2.97 -2.37
N ILE A 26 -25.57 3.42 -1.35
CA ILE A 26 -25.01 4.77 -1.31
C ILE A 26 -23.52 4.75 -1.70
N PRO A 27 -22.93 5.89 -2.12
CA PRO A 27 -21.52 5.95 -2.48
C PRO A 27 -20.58 5.40 -1.39
N ALA A 28 -20.92 5.60 -0.12
CA ALA A 28 -20.14 5.10 1.01
C ALA A 28 -20.03 3.57 1.02
N ASP A 29 -21.09 2.84 0.65
CA ASP A 29 -21.09 1.36 0.63
C ASP A 29 -20.15 0.83 -0.46
N LEU A 30 -20.11 1.50 -1.61
CA LEU A 30 -19.22 1.17 -2.72
C LEU A 30 -17.76 1.44 -2.34
N CYS A 31 -17.47 2.61 -1.75
CA CYS A 31 -16.14 2.95 -1.27
C CYS A 31 -15.63 1.97 -0.22
N TYR A 32 -16.48 1.62 0.75
CA TYR A 32 -16.17 0.63 1.77
C TYR A 32 -15.86 -0.73 1.15
N SER A 33 -16.75 -1.23 0.29
CA SER A 33 -16.59 -2.54 -0.36
C SER A 33 -15.33 -2.60 -1.22
N LEU A 34 -15.02 -1.53 -1.96
CA LEU A 34 -13.80 -1.43 -2.76
C LEU A 34 -12.56 -1.45 -1.86
N GLN A 35 -12.58 -0.66 -0.79
CA GLN A 35 -11.46 -0.54 0.15
C GLN A 35 -11.16 -1.89 0.81
N GLU A 36 -12.17 -2.57 1.37
CA GLU A 36 -12.00 -3.89 1.99
C GLU A 36 -11.50 -4.93 0.99
N THR A 37 -12.06 -4.96 -0.23
CA THR A 37 -11.68 -5.94 -1.24
C THR A 37 -10.23 -5.76 -1.67
N VAL A 38 -9.84 -4.53 -2.03
CA VAL A 38 -8.47 -4.26 -2.51
C VAL A 38 -7.46 -4.45 -1.38
N PHE A 39 -7.78 -4.00 -0.16
CA PHE A 39 -6.84 -4.15 0.95
C PHE A 39 -6.69 -5.60 1.41
N ALA A 40 -7.76 -6.41 1.38
CA ALA A 40 -7.63 -7.84 1.64
C ALA A 40 -6.66 -8.51 0.65
N MET A 41 -6.76 -8.18 -0.64
CA MET A 41 -5.81 -8.69 -1.65
C MET A 41 -4.37 -8.26 -1.36
N LEU A 42 -4.15 -6.99 -0.96
CA LEU A 42 -2.83 -6.49 -0.61
C LEU A 42 -2.27 -7.18 0.65
N VAL A 43 -3.11 -7.42 1.66
CA VAL A 43 -2.71 -8.13 2.88
C VAL A 43 -2.32 -9.56 2.54
N GLU A 44 -3.11 -10.27 1.74
CA GLU A 44 -2.84 -11.66 1.34
C GLU A 44 -1.49 -11.79 0.62
N ILE A 45 -1.23 -10.98 -0.42
CA ILE A 45 0.04 -11.08 -1.15
C ILE A 45 1.24 -10.67 -0.28
N THR A 46 1.04 -9.74 0.65
CA THR A 46 2.10 -9.32 1.58
C THR A 46 2.39 -10.41 2.60
N GLU A 47 1.34 -11.07 3.11
CA GLU A 47 1.45 -12.21 4.01
C GLU A 47 2.23 -13.37 3.36
N GLN A 48 1.90 -13.69 2.12
CA GLN A 48 2.65 -14.69 1.34
C GLN A 48 4.12 -14.27 1.17
N ALA A 49 4.39 -12.98 0.92
CA ALA A 49 5.74 -12.47 0.72
C ALA A 49 6.58 -12.54 1.99
N MET A 50 5.99 -12.19 3.13
CA MET A 50 6.61 -12.35 4.44
C MET A 50 7.01 -13.79 4.72
N ALA A 51 6.11 -14.74 4.44
CA ALA A 51 6.39 -16.17 4.62
C ALA A 51 7.53 -16.64 3.71
N HIS A 52 7.58 -16.14 2.47
CA HIS A 52 8.60 -16.52 1.51
C HIS A 52 9.99 -15.95 1.84
N CYS A 53 10.05 -14.75 2.41
CA CYS A 53 11.30 -14.07 2.75
C CYS A 53 11.79 -14.32 4.20
N ASP A 54 11.08 -15.16 4.96
CA ASP A 54 11.30 -15.41 6.40
C ASP A 54 11.40 -14.09 7.20
N LYS A 55 10.46 -13.17 6.95
CA LYS A 55 10.36 -11.89 7.65
C LYS A 55 9.13 -11.86 8.54
N LYS A 56 9.28 -11.21 9.69
CA LYS A 56 8.20 -11.03 10.69
C LYS A 56 7.63 -9.63 10.67
N ASP A 57 8.44 -8.63 10.32
CA ASP A 57 8.03 -7.24 10.34
C ASP A 57 7.68 -6.75 8.93
N ILE A 58 6.66 -5.89 8.82
CA ILE A 58 6.27 -5.20 7.58
C ILE A 58 6.55 -3.71 7.73
N LEU A 59 7.05 -3.09 6.67
CA LEU A 59 7.09 -1.64 6.52
C LEU A 59 6.10 -1.24 5.41
N VAL A 60 5.12 -0.40 5.76
CA VAL A 60 4.18 0.19 4.79
C VAL A 60 4.60 1.63 4.48
N VAL A 61 4.76 1.91 3.19
CA VAL A 61 5.21 3.21 2.63
C VAL A 61 4.32 3.62 1.46
N GLY A 62 4.47 4.88 1.03
CA GLY A 62 3.75 5.45 -0.11
C GLY A 62 2.38 6.01 0.26
N CYS A 63 1.76 6.71 -0.69
CA CYS A 63 0.55 7.52 -0.44
C CYS A 63 -0.64 6.71 0.08
N ILE A 64 -0.75 5.43 -0.29
CA ILE A 64 -1.83 4.54 0.18
C ILE A 64 -1.49 3.97 1.56
N GLY A 65 -0.21 3.97 1.93
CA GLY A 65 0.27 3.47 3.21
C GLY A 65 -0.18 4.28 4.42
N SER A 66 -0.57 5.54 4.23
CA SER A 66 -1.22 6.36 5.27
C SER A 66 -2.70 6.02 5.49
N ASN A 67 -3.28 5.11 4.71
CA ASN A 67 -4.67 4.71 4.92
C ASN A 67 -4.81 3.89 6.21
N GLU A 68 -5.52 4.45 7.18
CA GLU A 68 -5.69 3.86 8.52
C GLU A 68 -6.27 2.44 8.48
N ARG A 69 -7.22 2.19 7.55
CA ARG A 69 -7.85 0.87 7.41
C ARG A 69 -6.88 -0.16 6.85
N LEU A 70 -6.07 0.18 5.86
CA LEU A 70 -5.00 -0.70 5.37
C LEU A 70 -4.00 -1.02 6.49
N GLN A 71 -3.59 -0.01 7.25
CA GLN A 71 -2.68 -0.21 8.38
C GLN A 71 -3.29 -1.12 9.46
N GLU A 72 -4.58 -0.97 9.76
CA GLU A 72 -5.29 -1.83 10.70
C GLU A 72 -5.27 -3.31 10.27
N MET A 73 -5.62 -3.58 9.00
CA MET A 73 -5.63 -4.94 8.46
C MET A 73 -4.22 -5.56 8.44
N MET A 74 -3.22 -4.80 7.99
CA MET A 74 -1.82 -5.23 7.99
C MET A 74 -1.30 -5.48 9.41
N ARG A 75 -1.66 -4.63 10.38
CA ARG A 75 -1.24 -4.77 11.78
C ARG A 75 -1.81 -6.04 12.40
N THR A 76 -3.08 -6.34 12.11
CA THR A 76 -3.73 -7.58 12.56
C THR A 76 -2.96 -8.79 12.03
N MET A 77 -2.77 -8.87 10.70
CA MET A 77 -2.03 -9.96 10.06
C MET A 77 -0.59 -10.10 10.59
N CYS A 78 0.16 -9.00 10.76
CA CYS A 78 1.49 -9.03 11.37
C CYS A 78 1.47 -9.61 12.78
N SER A 79 0.52 -9.17 13.61
CA SER A 79 0.47 -9.53 15.02
C SER A 79 0.17 -11.01 15.23
N GLU A 80 -0.69 -11.60 14.40
CA GLU A 80 -1.00 -13.04 14.40
C GLU A 80 0.24 -13.90 14.07
N ARG A 81 1.22 -13.31 13.40
CA ARG A 81 2.49 -13.94 13.02
C ARG A 81 3.66 -13.59 13.97
N GLY A 82 3.37 -12.90 15.09
CA GLY A 82 4.39 -12.47 16.05
C GLY A 82 5.31 -11.37 15.52
N GLY A 83 4.83 -10.60 14.55
CA GLY A 83 5.51 -9.52 13.86
C GLY A 83 5.00 -8.13 14.23
N ARG A 84 5.62 -7.10 13.65
CA ARG A 84 5.22 -5.69 13.83
C ARG A 84 4.99 -5.00 12.49
N LEU A 85 3.97 -4.16 12.46
CA LEU A 85 3.76 -3.18 11.40
C LEU A 85 4.49 -1.89 11.73
N PHE A 86 5.34 -1.44 10.81
CA PHE A 86 5.88 -0.09 10.78
C PHE A 86 5.11 0.70 9.71
N ALA A 87 4.33 1.67 10.14
CA ALA A 87 3.75 2.67 9.26
C ALA A 87 4.64 3.91 9.28
N THR A 88 4.97 4.42 8.11
CA THR A 88 5.74 5.65 8.00
C THR A 88 4.86 6.84 8.41
N ASP A 89 5.43 7.84 9.09
CA ASP A 89 4.74 9.09 9.39
C ASP A 89 4.17 9.71 8.10
N ASP A 90 2.93 10.18 8.13
CA ASP A 90 2.20 10.67 6.96
C ASP A 90 2.98 11.73 6.16
N ARG A 91 3.82 12.53 6.84
CA ARG A 91 4.67 13.54 6.21
C ARG A 91 5.70 12.94 5.24
N TYR A 92 6.07 11.68 5.44
CA TYR A 92 7.00 10.95 4.59
C TYR A 92 6.32 9.90 3.69
N CYS A 93 5.03 9.62 3.88
CA CYS A 93 4.28 8.71 3.00
C CYS A 93 4.04 9.30 1.60
N VAL A 94 3.94 10.63 1.50
CA VAL A 94 3.85 11.35 0.23
C VAL A 94 5.22 11.61 -0.38
N ASN A 95 5.28 11.79 -1.71
CA ASN A 95 6.52 12.14 -2.41
C ASN A 95 7.13 13.41 -1.82
N ASN A 96 8.34 13.29 -1.29
CA ASN A 96 9.05 14.39 -0.65
C ASN A 96 10.56 14.33 -0.93
N GLY A 97 11.20 15.50 -0.96
CA GLY A 97 12.65 15.60 -1.18
C GLY A 97 13.50 15.08 -0.03
N ALA A 98 12.93 14.94 1.18
CA ALA A 98 13.68 14.47 2.35
C ALA A 98 14.07 12.98 2.22
N LEU A 99 13.17 12.12 1.72
CA LEU A 99 13.48 10.72 1.45
C LEU A 99 14.55 10.56 0.36
N ILE A 100 14.52 11.41 -0.68
CA ILE A 100 15.55 11.42 -1.73
C ILE A 100 16.90 11.86 -1.16
N ALA A 101 16.93 12.95 -0.40
CA ALA A 101 18.14 13.45 0.25
C ALA A 101 18.71 12.42 1.23
N TYR A 102 17.87 11.77 2.03
CA TYR A 102 18.29 10.74 2.98
C TYR A 102 18.84 9.50 2.27
N THR A 103 18.18 9.03 1.22
CA THR A 103 18.66 7.91 0.39
C THR A 103 20.00 8.25 -0.25
N GLY A 104 20.15 9.47 -0.79
CA GLY A 104 21.42 9.95 -1.36
C GLY A 104 22.54 10.06 -0.31
N LEU A 105 22.23 10.53 0.90
CA LEU A 105 23.18 10.58 2.01
C LEU A 105 23.64 9.17 2.41
N LEU A 106 22.72 8.22 2.55
CA LEU A 106 23.06 6.83 2.86
C LEU A 106 23.92 6.20 1.77
N ALA A 107 23.57 6.42 0.50
CA ALA A 107 24.35 5.95 -0.64
C ALA A 107 25.77 6.54 -0.63
N PHE A 108 25.89 7.84 -0.43
CA PHE A 108 27.19 8.53 -0.35
C PHE A 108 28.04 8.00 0.81
N ALA A 109 27.42 7.73 1.97
CA ALA A 109 28.10 7.16 3.14
C ALA A 109 28.69 5.76 2.90
N ILE A 110 28.17 5.01 1.91
CA ILE A 110 28.71 3.73 1.46
C ILE A 110 29.47 3.83 0.11
N PHE A 111 29.92 5.04 -0.25
CA PHE A 111 30.69 5.33 -1.46
C PHE A 111 29.97 5.03 -2.79
N VAL A 112 28.63 5.03 -2.79
CA VAL A 112 27.83 4.96 -4.01
C VAL A 112 27.59 6.38 -4.54
N THR A 113 28.10 6.66 -5.74
CA THR A 113 27.95 7.95 -6.42
C THR A 113 27.44 7.76 -7.84
N THR A 114 26.63 8.70 -8.34
CA THR A 114 26.24 8.76 -9.75
C THR A 114 27.33 9.44 -10.59
N PRO A 115 27.55 9.03 -11.84
CA PRO A 115 28.42 9.76 -12.76
C PRO A 115 27.93 11.20 -12.99
N GLU A 116 28.84 12.10 -13.33
CA GLU A 116 28.52 13.52 -13.61
C GLU A 116 27.66 13.70 -14.87
N VAL A 117 27.56 12.67 -15.72
CA VAL A 117 26.79 12.70 -16.97
C VAL A 117 25.78 11.55 -16.97
N LEU A 118 24.50 11.89 -16.99
CA LEU A 118 23.42 10.95 -17.32
C LEU A 118 23.44 10.75 -18.84
N ASN A 119 23.98 9.61 -19.28
CA ASN A 119 23.90 9.20 -20.70
C ASN A 119 22.50 8.70 -21.05
#